data_AF-A0A3D5JIB2-F1
#
_entry.id   AF-A0A3D5JIB2-F1
#
_cell.length_a   1.000
_cell.length_b   1.000
_cell.length_c   1.000
_cell.angle_alpha   90.00
_cell.angle_beta   90.00
_cell.angle_gamma   90.00
#
_symmetry.space_group_name_H-M   'P 1'
#
loop_
_entity.id
_entity.type
_entity.pdbx_description
1 polymer ?
#
loop_
_entity_poly.entity_id
_entity_poly.type
_entity_poly.pdbx_seq_one_letter_code
_entity_poly.pdbx_strand_id
1 'polypeptide(L)'
;QGEKVEIIPFIEEPASFVVNALAPAEVAKVVMDEVAGRMEVVVPDDQLSLAIGRRGQNVRLASQLSGWYIDILTEAEESERRQEEFRTRSTRFIEALNIDDVIAHLLVAEGFVLPEEIAETPIEELATIQGFDEGIAEELQARAVEFVEREAQRINEALDGLKVADDLRNFEYISLGMMLKLAEGGVLSLDDLADLDSEELVALLSEHGLEDDTEAGDIIMAARAHWFDDEPQDSEAAPADDAGEATTGDEPVAS
;
A
#
# COMPACT_ATOMS: atom_id res chain seq x y z
N GLN A 1 24.85 17.41 35.91
CA GLN A 1 25.10 16.96 34.52
C GLN A 1 24.34 17.90 33.61
N GLY A 2 25.00 18.47 32.61
CA GLY A 2 24.37 19.36 31.63
C GLY A 2 23.80 18.53 30.49
N GLU A 3 22.51 18.70 30.21
CA GLU A 3 21.87 18.22 28.99
C GLU A 3 22.46 18.96 27.79
N LYS A 4 22.74 18.25 26.68
CA LYS A 4 23.17 18.87 25.44
C LYS A 4 21.92 19.28 24.67
N VAL A 5 21.70 20.57 24.51
CA VAL A 5 20.58 21.13 23.76
C VAL A 5 21.10 21.60 22.40
N GLU A 6 20.52 21.08 21.33
CA GLU A 6 20.75 21.52 19.96
C GLU A 6 19.50 22.24 19.44
N ILE A 7 19.71 23.31 18.66
CA ILE A 7 18.65 24.11 18.08
C ILE A 7 18.75 23.93 16.56
N ILE A 8 17.70 23.38 15.97
CA ILE A 8 17.58 23.17 14.53
C ILE A 8 16.45 24.04 13.97
N PRO A 9 16.58 24.58 12.74
CA PRO A 9 15.49 25.30 12.10
C PRO A 9 14.36 24.33 11.73
N PHE A 10 13.12 24.71 12.06
CA PHE A 10 11.95 23.99 11.58
C PHE A 10 11.73 24.26 10.09
N ILE A 11 11.41 23.21 9.35
CA ILE A 11 11.11 23.23 7.91
C ILE A 11 9.85 22.38 7.71
N GLU A 12 8.93 22.85 6.88
CA GLU A 12 7.66 22.15 6.61
C GLU A 12 7.86 20.87 5.78
N GLU A 13 8.86 20.86 4.89
CA GLU A 13 9.19 19.71 4.06
C GLU A 13 9.85 18.61 4.91
N PRO A 14 9.22 17.42 5.05
CA PRO A 14 9.65 16.40 6.00
C PRO A 14 11.07 15.85 5.78
N ALA A 15 11.49 15.62 4.53
CA ALA A 15 12.83 15.09 4.26
C ALA A 15 13.92 16.08 4.68
N SER A 16 13.77 17.35 4.31
CA SER A 16 14.68 18.44 4.70
C SER A 16 14.72 18.63 6.21
N PHE A 17 13.58 18.45 6.89
CA PHE A 17 13.53 18.53 8.34
C PHE A 17 14.29 17.37 8.99
N VAL A 18 14.14 16.13 8.50
CA VAL A 18 14.88 14.97 9.00
C VAL A 18 16.39 15.10 8.76
N VAL A 19 16.81 15.60 7.59
CA VAL A 19 18.23 15.88 7.31
C VAL A 19 18.80 16.85 8.35
N ASN A 20 18.08 17.91 8.70
CA ASN A 20 18.51 18.85 9.73
C ASN A 20 18.46 18.25 11.15
N ALA A 21 17.49 17.39 11.43
CA ALA A 21 17.33 16.74 12.74
C ALA A 21 18.41 15.70 13.03
N LEU A 22 19.06 15.16 12.00
CA LEU A 22 20.17 14.22 12.14
C LEU A 22 21.54 14.90 12.24
N ALA A 23 21.60 16.23 12.14
CA ALA A 23 22.83 16.98 12.35
C ALA A 23 23.50 16.59 13.68
N PRO A 24 24.83 16.44 13.74
CA PRO A 24 25.83 16.81 12.73
C PRO A 24 26.15 15.73 11.67
N ALA A 25 25.39 14.63 11.59
CA ALA A 25 25.58 13.65 10.53
C ALA A 25 25.09 14.18 9.17
N GLU A 26 25.89 13.97 8.13
CA GLU A 26 25.56 14.28 6.75
C GLU A 26 24.75 13.13 6.15
N VAL A 27 23.65 13.50 5.50
CA VAL A 27 22.73 12.57 4.83
C VAL A 27 23.01 12.60 3.34
N ALA A 28 23.18 11.42 2.75
CA ALA A 28 23.42 11.25 1.31
C ALA A 28 22.11 11.19 0.52
N LYS A 29 21.11 10.47 1.04
CA LYS A 29 19.81 10.25 0.39
C LYS A 29 18.73 10.01 1.44
N VAL A 30 17.52 10.45 1.16
CA VAL A 30 16.32 10.11 1.95
C VAL A 30 15.30 9.49 1.00
N VAL A 31 14.72 8.37 1.41
CA VAL A 31 13.58 7.72 0.74
C VAL A 31 12.41 7.77 1.71
N MET A 32 11.27 8.27 1.24
CA MET A 32 10.06 8.39 2.05
C MET A 32 9.03 7.36 1.60
N ASP A 33 8.40 6.73 2.57
CA ASP A 33 7.23 5.90 2.40
C ASP A 33 6.08 6.57 3.15
N GLU A 34 5.27 7.33 2.41
CA GLU A 34 4.18 8.12 2.96
C GLU A 34 3.04 7.27 3.52
N VAL A 35 2.86 6.06 2.98
CA VAL A 35 1.82 5.13 3.40
C VAL A 35 2.21 4.52 4.75
N ALA A 36 3.43 3.99 4.86
CA ALA A 36 3.93 3.38 6.10
C ALA A 36 4.37 4.39 7.17
N GLY A 37 4.34 5.70 6.89
CA GLY A 37 4.82 6.73 7.80
C GLY A 37 6.31 6.58 8.13
N ARG A 38 7.11 6.04 7.19
CA ARG A 38 8.51 5.68 7.37
C ARG A 38 9.43 6.50 6.47
N MET A 39 10.63 6.79 6.97
CA MET A 39 11.73 7.33 6.19
C MET A 39 12.95 6.44 6.33
N GLU A 40 13.60 6.18 5.20
CA GLU A 40 14.91 5.55 5.15
C GLU A 40 15.96 6.60 4.80
N VAL A 41 16.96 6.73 5.66
CA VAL A 41 18.01 7.73 5.54
C VAL A 41 19.32 7.02 5.26
N VAL A 42 19.91 7.31 4.12
CA VAL A 42 21.22 6.79 3.73
C VAL A 42 22.30 7.77 4.16
N VAL A 43 23.28 7.29 4.90
CA VAL A 43 24.44 8.05 5.36
C VAL A 43 25.74 7.38 4.91
N PRO A 44 26.86 8.12 4.84
CA PRO A 44 28.17 7.50 4.66
C PRO A 44 28.50 6.51 5.79
N ASP A 45 29.23 5.44 5.48
CA ASP A 45 29.54 4.35 6.41
C ASP A 45 30.21 4.82 7.72
N ASP A 46 31.07 5.84 7.64
CA ASP A 46 31.78 6.41 8.78
C ASP A 46 30.89 7.31 9.66
N GLN A 47 29.72 7.71 9.15
CA GLN A 47 28.76 8.58 9.84
C GLN A 47 27.58 7.81 10.46
N LEU A 48 27.45 6.51 10.21
CA LEU A 48 26.38 5.68 10.78
C LEU A 48 26.26 5.82 12.31
N SER A 49 27.39 5.70 13.02
CA SER A 49 27.39 5.82 14.48
C SER A 49 27.02 7.22 14.97
N LEU A 50 27.29 8.26 14.18
CA LEU A 50 26.95 9.65 14.50
C LEU A 50 25.46 9.87 14.31
N ALA A 51 24.91 9.41 13.17
CA ALA A 51 23.51 9.53 12.80
C ALA A 51 22.59 8.79 13.79
N ILE A 52 22.95 7.56 14.19
CA ILE A 52 22.22 6.80 15.22
C ILE A 52 22.38 7.46 16.61
N GLY A 53 23.58 7.91 16.93
CA GLY A 53 23.92 8.48 18.23
C GLY A 53 24.01 7.44 19.35
N ARG A 54 24.39 7.88 20.55
CA ARG A 54 24.58 6.97 21.70
C ARG A 54 23.26 6.31 22.10
N ARG A 55 23.19 4.98 22.03
CA ARG A 55 21.98 4.18 22.29
C ARG A 55 20.79 4.55 21.40
N GLY A 56 21.04 4.97 20.17
CA GLY A 56 20.01 5.40 19.24
C GLY A 56 19.32 6.70 19.65
N GLN A 57 19.95 7.51 20.51
CA GLN A 57 19.32 8.73 21.01
C GLN A 57 19.05 9.74 19.90
N ASN A 58 19.95 9.87 18.93
CA ASN A 58 19.85 10.90 17.91
C ASN A 58 18.70 10.58 16.93
N VAL A 59 18.72 9.37 16.35
CA VAL A 59 17.62 8.89 15.49
C VAL A 59 16.27 8.90 16.20
N ARG A 60 16.21 8.52 17.49
CA ARG A 60 14.96 8.55 18.25
C ARG A 60 14.42 9.97 18.46
N LEU A 61 15.30 10.94 18.73
CA LEU A 61 14.89 12.33 18.84
C LEU A 61 14.43 12.87 17.48
N ALA A 62 15.15 12.57 16.39
CA ALA A 62 14.74 12.94 15.05
C ALA A 62 13.37 12.35 14.67
N SER A 63 13.11 11.07 14.98
CA SER A 63 11.79 10.46 14.77
C SER A 63 10.70 11.13 15.62
N GLN A 64 10.99 11.46 16.88
CA GLN A 64 10.03 12.15 17.74
C GLN A 64 9.73 13.58 17.28
N LEU A 65 10.74 14.28 16.74
CA LEU A 65 10.59 15.64 16.24
C LEU A 65 9.84 15.69 14.92
N SER A 66 10.12 14.75 14.01
CA SER A 66 9.51 14.69 12.69
C SER A 66 8.13 14.02 12.71
N GLY A 67 7.88 13.11 13.65
CA GLY A 67 6.70 12.26 13.65
C GLY A 67 6.82 11.03 12.75
N TRP A 68 7.96 10.81 12.10
CA TRP A 68 8.21 9.70 11.18
C TRP A 68 9.06 8.61 11.84
N TYR A 69 8.80 7.35 11.48
CA TYR A 69 9.72 6.27 11.81
C TYR A 69 10.96 6.40 10.92
N ILE A 70 12.16 6.55 11.50
CA ILE A 70 13.38 6.76 10.73
C ILE A 70 14.27 5.52 10.86
N ASP A 71 14.58 4.93 9.73
CA ASP A 71 15.60 3.89 9.60
C ASP A 71 16.86 4.48 8.97
N ILE A 72 18.03 4.09 9.46
CA ILE A 72 19.31 4.63 8.99
C ILE A 72 20.14 3.50 8.42
N LEU A 73 20.52 3.66 7.16
CA LEU A 73 21.31 2.72 6.38
C LEU A 73 22.61 3.37 5.93
N THR A 74 23.65 2.57 5.77
CA THR A 74 24.86 3.01 5.08
C THR A 74 24.69 2.97 3.57
N GLU A 75 25.51 3.71 2.82
CA GLU A 75 25.58 3.59 1.36
C GLU A 75 25.90 2.15 0.92
N ALA A 76 26.75 1.44 1.66
CA ALA A 76 27.06 0.05 1.41
C ALA A 76 25.83 -0.86 1.61
N GLU A 77 25.13 -0.74 2.74
CA GLU A 77 23.91 -1.52 3.03
C GLU A 77 22.79 -1.23 2.02
N GLU A 78 22.58 0.04 1.65
CA GLU A 78 21.56 0.39 0.66
C GLU A 78 21.92 -0.14 -0.74
N SER A 79 23.21 -0.14 -1.10
CA SER A 79 23.69 -0.75 -2.34
C SER A 79 23.53 -2.27 -2.35
N GLU A 80 23.88 -2.95 -1.26
CA GLU A 80 23.70 -4.40 -1.12
C GLU A 80 22.22 -4.79 -1.21
N ARG A 81 21.35 -4.06 -0.51
CA ARG A 81 19.91 -4.28 -0.54
C ARG A 81 19.34 -4.09 -1.95
N ARG A 82 19.73 -3.03 -2.67
CA ARG A 82 19.32 -2.83 -4.07
C ARG A 82 19.77 -3.96 -4.98
N GLN A 83 20.98 -4.48 -4.81
CA GLN A 83 21.47 -5.62 -5.59
C GLN A 83 20.68 -6.90 -5.28
N GLU A 84 20.35 -7.13 -4.01
CA GLU A 84 19.54 -8.27 -3.59
C GLU A 84 18.11 -8.17 -4.12
N GLU A 85 17.48 -7.00 -4.03
CA GLU A 85 16.16 -6.73 -4.63
C GLU A 85 16.18 -6.96 -6.14
N PHE A 86 17.19 -6.42 -6.83
CA PHE A 86 17.36 -6.59 -8.27
C PHE A 86 17.47 -8.08 -8.63
N ARG A 87 18.29 -8.85 -7.91
CA ARG A 87 18.45 -10.29 -8.12
C ARG A 87 17.15 -11.06 -7.82
N THR A 88 16.45 -10.69 -6.75
CA THR A 88 15.21 -11.35 -6.32
C THR A 88 14.11 -11.14 -7.36
N ARG A 89 13.93 -9.89 -7.83
CA ARG A 89 12.97 -9.56 -8.90
C ARG A 89 13.34 -10.25 -10.21
N SER A 90 14.63 -10.25 -10.58
CA SER A 90 15.08 -10.93 -11.80
C SER A 90 14.80 -12.43 -11.73
N THR A 91 15.08 -13.07 -10.60
CA THR A 91 14.80 -14.50 -10.39
C THR A 91 13.31 -14.80 -10.51
N ARG A 92 12.45 -13.94 -9.93
CA ARG A 92 10.99 -14.05 -10.06
C ARG A 92 10.55 -14.04 -11.53
N PHE A 93 11.05 -13.11 -12.33
CA PHE A 93 10.69 -13.06 -13.75
C PHE A 93 11.20 -14.27 -14.53
N ILE A 94 12.42 -14.73 -14.26
CA ILE A 94 13.00 -15.94 -14.88
C ILE A 94 12.12 -17.15 -14.59
N GLU A 95 11.73 -17.35 -13.33
CA GLU A 95 10.94 -18.51 -12.91
C GLU A 95 9.48 -18.42 -13.41
N ALA A 96 8.85 -17.25 -13.31
CA ALA A 96 7.47 -17.05 -13.71
C ALA A 96 7.27 -17.13 -15.23
N LEU A 97 8.15 -16.47 -15.99
CA LEU A 97 8.01 -16.28 -17.44
C LEU A 97 8.92 -17.19 -18.27
N ASN A 98 9.75 -18.02 -17.62
CA ASN A 98 10.71 -18.91 -18.28
C ASN A 98 11.58 -18.17 -19.32
N ILE A 99 12.09 -17.01 -18.93
CA ILE A 99 12.96 -16.14 -19.73
C ILE A 99 14.42 -16.26 -19.30
N ASP A 100 15.33 -15.74 -20.12
CA ASP A 100 16.75 -15.67 -19.76
C ASP A 100 17.06 -14.48 -18.82
N ASP A 101 18.30 -14.46 -18.32
CA ASP A 101 18.76 -13.43 -17.38
C ASP A 101 18.80 -12.03 -18.00
N VAL A 102 19.07 -11.92 -19.30
CA VAL A 102 19.21 -10.62 -19.98
C VAL A 102 17.84 -9.94 -20.05
N ILE A 103 16.81 -10.67 -20.48
CA ILE A 103 15.43 -10.16 -20.54
C ILE A 103 14.94 -9.80 -19.13
N ALA A 104 15.20 -10.65 -18.13
CA ALA A 104 14.79 -10.37 -16.75
C ALA A 104 15.44 -9.11 -16.18
N HIS A 105 16.75 -8.93 -16.41
CA HIS A 105 17.46 -7.73 -15.96
C HIS A 105 16.94 -6.45 -16.63
N LEU A 106 16.57 -6.52 -17.91
CA LEU A 106 15.99 -5.39 -18.63
C LEU A 106 14.63 -5.00 -18.04
N LEU A 107 13.78 -5.98 -17.72
CA LEU A 107 12.48 -5.73 -17.08
C LEU A 107 12.62 -5.04 -15.72
N VAL A 108 13.53 -5.53 -14.88
CA VAL A 108 13.78 -4.90 -13.57
C VAL A 108 14.38 -3.51 -13.73
N ALA A 109 15.21 -3.27 -14.75
CA ALA A 109 15.79 -1.96 -15.02
C ALA A 109 14.76 -0.94 -15.50
N GLU A 110 13.77 -1.36 -16.28
CA GLU A 110 12.62 -0.53 -16.68
C GLU A 110 11.64 -0.28 -15.53
N GLY A 111 11.77 -1.02 -14.43
CA GLY A 111 11.02 -0.78 -13.19
C GLY A 111 9.90 -1.78 -12.91
N PHE A 112 9.73 -2.80 -13.75
CA PHE A 112 8.75 -3.86 -13.50
C PHE A 112 9.07 -4.60 -12.19
N VAL A 113 8.03 -4.82 -11.39
CA VAL A 113 8.10 -5.48 -10.09
C VAL A 113 7.46 -6.87 -10.13
N LEU A 114 6.41 -7.02 -10.93
CA LEU A 114 5.54 -8.19 -10.94
C LEU A 114 5.23 -8.68 -12.38
N PRO A 115 5.15 -10.00 -12.62
CA PRO A 115 4.74 -10.55 -13.92
C PRO A 115 3.37 -10.06 -14.41
N GLU A 116 2.46 -9.76 -13.49
CA GLU A 116 1.12 -9.24 -13.73
C GLU A 116 1.16 -7.91 -14.48
N GLU A 117 2.07 -7.01 -14.09
CA GLU A 117 2.25 -5.70 -14.74
C GLU A 117 2.59 -5.87 -16.23
N ILE A 118 3.39 -6.89 -16.56
CA ILE A 118 3.78 -7.17 -17.95
C ILE A 118 2.58 -7.68 -18.76
N ALA A 119 1.72 -8.51 -18.16
CA ALA A 119 0.52 -9.01 -18.82
C ALA A 119 -0.47 -7.88 -19.17
N GLU A 120 -0.50 -6.83 -18.36
CA GLU A 120 -1.36 -5.66 -18.54
C GLU A 120 -0.73 -4.56 -19.41
N THR A 121 0.58 -4.60 -19.63
CA THR A 121 1.30 -3.59 -20.41
C THR A 121 1.08 -3.82 -21.91
N PRO A 122 0.71 -2.80 -22.71
CA PRO A 122 0.58 -2.91 -24.16
C PRO A 122 1.90 -3.33 -24.84
N ILE A 123 1.78 -4.11 -25.92
CA ILE A 123 2.94 -4.61 -26.68
C ILE A 123 3.80 -3.45 -27.19
N GLU A 124 3.17 -2.34 -27.61
CA GLU A 124 3.88 -1.18 -28.13
C GLU A 124 4.77 -0.53 -27.07
N GLU A 125 4.36 -0.55 -25.81
CA GLU A 125 5.14 -0.02 -24.69
C GLU A 125 6.28 -0.98 -24.34
N LEU A 126 6.01 -2.28 -24.26
CA LEU A 126 7.05 -3.30 -24.05
C LEU A 126 8.11 -3.27 -25.17
N ALA A 127 7.71 -3.00 -26.41
CA ALA A 127 8.63 -2.88 -27.54
C ALA A 127 9.50 -1.60 -27.50
N THR A 128 9.19 -0.63 -26.64
CA THR A 128 10.05 0.56 -26.45
C THR A 128 11.25 0.28 -25.55
N ILE A 129 11.20 -0.81 -24.78
CA ILE A 129 12.29 -1.23 -23.89
C ILE A 129 13.55 -1.47 -24.70
N GLN A 130 14.67 -0.91 -24.23
CA GLN A 130 15.92 -1.01 -24.97
C GLN A 130 16.36 -2.49 -25.10
N GLY A 131 16.40 -2.98 -26.33
CA GLY A 131 16.82 -4.35 -26.65
C GLY A 131 15.65 -5.30 -26.93
N PHE A 132 14.41 -4.83 -26.79
CA PHE A 132 13.23 -5.59 -27.20
C PHE A 132 12.84 -5.20 -28.63
N ASP A 133 12.27 -6.16 -29.34
CA ASP A 133 11.52 -5.91 -30.57
C ASP A 133 10.06 -6.35 -30.36
N GLU A 134 9.21 -6.06 -31.35
CA GLU A 134 7.79 -6.40 -31.31
C GLU A 134 7.55 -7.90 -31.08
N GLY A 135 8.42 -8.77 -31.62
CA GLY A 135 8.30 -10.22 -31.44
C GLY A 135 8.64 -10.68 -30.01
N ILE A 136 9.70 -10.12 -29.41
CA ILE A 136 10.06 -10.37 -28.01
C ILE A 136 8.95 -9.84 -27.09
N ALA A 137 8.42 -8.65 -27.36
CA ALA A 137 7.35 -8.05 -26.57
C ALA A 137 6.06 -8.90 -26.63
N GLU A 138 5.65 -9.34 -27.82
CA GLU A 138 4.51 -10.25 -27.99
C GLU A 138 4.70 -11.58 -27.24
N GLU A 139 5.87 -12.20 -27.39
CA GLU A 139 6.15 -13.47 -26.72
C GLU A 139 6.20 -13.32 -25.19
N LEU A 140 6.82 -12.25 -24.70
CA LEU A 140 6.90 -11.97 -23.28
C LEU A 140 5.52 -11.72 -22.68
N GLN A 141 4.70 -10.87 -23.31
CA GLN A 141 3.34 -10.60 -22.86
C GLN A 141 2.51 -11.88 -22.86
N ALA A 142 2.58 -12.70 -23.92
CA ALA A 142 1.85 -13.96 -23.99
C ALA A 142 2.20 -14.90 -22.84
N ARG A 143 3.49 -15.00 -22.49
CA ARG A 143 3.95 -15.81 -21.34
C ARG A 143 3.49 -15.24 -20.01
N ALA A 144 3.46 -13.91 -19.87
CA ALA A 144 2.95 -13.24 -18.67
C ALA A 144 1.46 -13.50 -18.49
N VAL A 145 0.66 -13.36 -19.54
CA VAL A 145 -0.77 -13.69 -19.53
C VAL A 145 -0.98 -15.16 -19.14
N GLU A 146 -0.25 -16.09 -19.76
CA GLU A 146 -0.36 -17.51 -19.40
C GLU A 146 0.01 -17.78 -17.94
N PHE A 147 1.03 -17.10 -17.41
CA PHE A 147 1.41 -17.19 -16.00
C PHE A 147 0.27 -16.72 -15.09
N VAL A 148 -0.30 -15.54 -15.37
CA VAL A 148 -1.41 -14.97 -14.58
C VAL A 148 -2.64 -15.88 -14.62
N GLU A 149 -3.00 -16.40 -15.79
CA GLU A 149 -4.12 -17.34 -15.91
C GLU A 149 -3.89 -18.62 -15.10
N ARG A 150 -2.67 -19.18 -15.17
CA ARG A 150 -2.30 -20.38 -14.42
C ARG A 150 -2.32 -20.15 -12.92
N GLU A 151 -1.82 -18.99 -12.49
CA GLU A 151 -1.79 -18.62 -11.08
C GLU A 151 -3.20 -18.36 -10.56
N ALA A 152 -4.05 -17.68 -11.32
CA ALA A 152 -5.45 -17.50 -11.00
C ALA A 152 -6.18 -18.85 -10.90
N GLN A 153 -5.90 -19.80 -11.81
CA GLN A 153 -6.45 -21.14 -11.71
C GLN A 153 -5.98 -21.86 -10.44
N ARG A 154 -4.68 -21.81 -10.13
CA ARG A 154 -4.11 -22.41 -8.92
C ARG A 154 -4.78 -21.86 -7.65
N ILE A 155 -4.98 -20.54 -7.59
CA ILE A 155 -5.63 -19.90 -6.46
C ILE A 155 -7.09 -20.34 -6.37
N ASN A 156 -7.84 -20.33 -7.48
CA ASN A 156 -9.23 -20.79 -7.50
C ASN A 156 -9.37 -22.25 -7.04
N GLU A 157 -8.49 -23.14 -7.47
CA GLU A 157 -8.46 -24.54 -7.01
C GLU A 157 -8.14 -24.64 -5.50
N ALA A 158 -7.26 -23.78 -4.98
CA ALA A 158 -6.99 -23.71 -3.55
C ALA A 158 -8.20 -23.21 -2.75
N LEU A 159 -8.89 -22.17 -3.23
CA LEU A 159 -10.13 -21.66 -2.66
C LEU A 159 -11.24 -22.72 -2.66
N ASP A 160 -11.34 -23.52 -3.73
CA ASP A 160 -12.28 -24.65 -3.82
C ASP A 160 -11.98 -25.70 -2.73
N GLY A 161 -10.69 -26.00 -2.52
CA GLY A 161 -10.23 -26.90 -1.47
C GLY A 161 -10.57 -26.41 -0.06
N LEU A 162 -10.51 -25.10 0.15
CA LEU A 162 -10.88 -24.42 1.40
C LEU A 162 -12.40 -24.24 1.56
N LYS A 163 -13.19 -24.54 0.51
CA LYS A 163 -14.66 -24.39 0.47
C LYS A 163 -15.14 -22.96 0.69
N VAL A 164 -14.42 -22.01 0.09
CA VAL A 164 -14.83 -20.60 0.08
C VAL A 164 -16.14 -20.46 -0.68
N ALA A 165 -17.11 -19.79 -0.06
CA ALA A 165 -18.45 -19.58 -0.55
C ALA A 165 -18.50 -18.58 -1.71
N ASP A 166 -19.54 -18.71 -2.55
CA ASP A 166 -19.67 -17.94 -3.79
C ASP A 166 -19.90 -16.44 -3.54
N ASP A 167 -20.46 -16.07 -2.39
CA ASP A 167 -20.67 -14.69 -1.96
C ASP A 167 -19.34 -13.95 -1.80
N LEU A 168 -18.37 -14.56 -1.13
CA LEU A 168 -17.02 -14.02 -0.98
C LEU A 168 -16.27 -14.01 -2.31
N ARG A 169 -16.49 -15.02 -3.17
CA ARG A 169 -15.86 -15.09 -4.50
C ARG A 169 -16.30 -13.98 -5.45
N ASN A 170 -17.55 -13.55 -5.33
CA ASN A 170 -18.12 -12.50 -6.18
C ASN A 170 -17.90 -11.10 -5.59
N PHE A 171 -17.14 -10.98 -4.50
CA PHE A 171 -16.91 -9.71 -3.84
C PHE A 171 -15.84 -8.89 -4.58
N GLU A 172 -16.25 -7.79 -5.20
CA GLU A 172 -15.42 -7.00 -6.12
C GLU A 172 -14.31 -6.17 -5.44
N TYR A 173 -14.35 -6.03 -4.11
CA TYR A 173 -13.44 -5.18 -3.35
C TYR A 173 -12.17 -5.89 -2.88
N ILE A 174 -12.02 -7.19 -3.18
CA ILE A 174 -10.81 -7.96 -2.83
C ILE A 174 -10.23 -8.65 -4.06
N SER A 175 -8.90 -8.66 -4.15
CA SER A 175 -8.21 -9.41 -5.19
C SER A 175 -8.26 -10.92 -4.91
N LEU A 176 -8.00 -11.72 -5.94
CA LEU A 176 -7.95 -13.18 -5.82
C LEU A 176 -6.87 -13.65 -4.82
N GLY A 177 -5.74 -12.95 -4.75
CA GLY A 177 -4.69 -13.22 -3.77
C GLY A 177 -5.11 -12.91 -2.33
N MET A 178 -5.75 -11.76 -2.12
CA MET A 178 -6.33 -11.39 -0.81
C MET A 178 -7.35 -12.42 -0.34
N MET A 179 -8.22 -12.88 -1.25
CA MET A 179 -9.22 -13.90 -0.94
C MET A 179 -8.60 -15.22 -0.49
N LEU A 180 -7.51 -15.66 -1.12
CA LEU A 180 -6.79 -16.86 -0.68
C LEU A 180 -6.25 -16.69 0.74
N LYS A 181 -5.65 -15.54 1.03
CA LYS A 181 -5.10 -15.25 2.35
C LYS A 181 -6.18 -15.19 3.43
N LEU A 182 -7.32 -14.59 3.13
CA LEU A 182 -8.52 -14.60 3.98
C LEU A 182 -8.99 -16.03 4.25
N ALA A 183 -9.08 -16.85 3.20
CA ALA A 183 -9.49 -18.25 3.32
C ALA A 183 -8.52 -19.09 4.16
N GLU A 184 -7.20 -18.86 4.02
CA GLU A 184 -6.18 -19.46 4.88
C GLU A 184 -6.30 -19.01 6.35
N GLY A 185 -6.75 -17.77 6.57
CA GLY A 185 -7.11 -17.20 7.86
C GLY A 185 -8.44 -17.71 8.45
N GLY A 186 -9.20 -18.51 7.68
CA GLY A 186 -10.48 -19.09 8.10
C GLY A 186 -11.71 -18.26 7.74
N VAL A 187 -11.56 -17.18 6.97
CA VAL A 187 -12.66 -16.36 6.43
C VAL A 187 -13.12 -17.00 5.12
N LEU A 188 -14.26 -17.71 5.15
CA LEU A 188 -14.71 -18.54 4.04
C LEU A 188 -15.97 -18.01 3.35
N SER A 189 -16.63 -17.00 3.91
CA SER A 189 -17.86 -16.40 3.39
C SER A 189 -17.87 -14.89 3.53
N LEU A 190 -18.83 -14.22 2.89
CA LEU A 190 -18.98 -12.78 2.99
C LEU A 190 -19.42 -12.36 4.40
N ASP A 191 -20.18 -13.22 5.09
CA ASP A 191 -20.52 -13.08 6.51
C ASP A 191 -19.27 -13.09 7.39
N ASP A 192 -18.36 -14.06 7.19
CA ASP A 192 -17.12 -14.13 7.98
C ASP A 192 -16.25 -12.88 7.80
N LEU A 193 -16.23 -12.30 6.59
CA LEU A 193 -15.52 -11.06 6.30
C LEU A 193 -16.18 -9.85 6.96
N ALA A 194 -17.52 -9.80 6.95
CA ALA A 194 -18.30 -8.72 7.57
C ALA A 194 -18.21 -8.71 9.11
N ASP A 195 -17.95 -9.87 9.72
CA ASP A 195 -17.75 -10.04 11.16
C ASP A 195 -16.38 -9.54 11.65
N LEU A 196 -15.39 -9.41 10.76
CA LEU A 196 -14.07 -8.88 11.13
C LEU A 196 -14.14 -7.39 11.51
N ASP A 197 -13.15 -6.97 12.30
CA ASP A 197 -12.80 -5.56 12.44
C ASP A 197 -11.65 -5.14 11.50
N SER A 198 -11.45 -3.82 11.36
CA SER A 198 -10.43 -3.26 10.46
C SER A 198 -9.02 -3.72 10.85
N GLU A 199 -8.72 -3.86 12.14
CA GLU A 199 -7.39 -4.27 12.63
C GLU A 199 -7.11 -5.73 12.27
N GLU A 200 -8.10 -6.60 12.41
CA GLU A 200 -8.02 -8.02 12.04
C GLU A 200 -7.84 -8.19 10.53
N LEU A 201 -8.56 -7.42 9.72
CA LEU A 201 -8.44 -7.48 8.26
C LEU A 201 -7.06 -6.99 7.77
N VAL A 202 -6.56 -5.88 8.31
CA VAL A 202 -5.18 -5.39 8.04
C VAL A 202 -4.15 -6.43 8.46
N ALA A 203 -4.30 -7.06 9.62
CA ALA A 203 -3.38 -8.10 10.07
C ALA A 203 -3.31 -9.28 9.10
N LEU A 204 -4.44 -9.71 8.53
CA LEU A 204 -4.50 -10.79 7.56
C LEU A 204 -3.94 -10.40 6.18
N LEU A 205 -4.16 -9.15 5.75
CA LEU A 205 -3.90 -8.69 4.38
C LEU A 205 -2.69 -7.74 4.23
N SER A 206 -1.95 -7.46 5.30
CA SER A 206 -0.74 -6.62 5.27
C SER A 206 0.28 -7.04 4.19
N GLU A 207 0.46 -8.35 3.98
CA GLU A 207 1.37 -8.89 2.95
C GLU A 207 0.90 -8.62 1.50
N HIS A 208 -0.35 -8.20 1.31
CA HIS A 208 -0.97 -7.92 0.00
C HIS A 208 -1.24 -6.42 -0.23
N GLY A 209 -0.62 -5.55 0.57
CA GLY A 209 -0.67 -4.09 0.38
C GLY A 209 -1.82 -3.38 1.08
N LEU A 210 -2.62 -4.09 1.89
CA LEU A 210 -3.65 -3.45 2.72
C LEU A 210 -3.03 -3.02 4.06
N GLU A 211 -2.55 -1.78 4.12
CA GLU A 211 -1.90 -1.21 5.31
C GLU A 211 -2.75 -0.13 6.01
N ASP A 212 -3.82 0.35 5.38
CA ASP A 212 -4.69 1.42 5.90
C ASP A 212 -5.98 0.85 6.53
N ASP A 213 -6.19 1.18 7.81
CA ASP A 213 -7.41 0.86 8.57
C ASP A 213 -8.68 1.43 7.91
N THR A 214 -8.55 2.53 7.14
CA THR A 214 -9.65 3.18 6.42
C THR A 214 -10.11 2.31 5.26
N GLU A 215 -9.17 1.86 4.42
CA GLU A 215 -9.46 0.98 3.30
C GLU A 215 -10.02 -0.36 3.79
N ALA A 216 -9.45 -0.92 4.85
CA ALA A 216 -9.98 -2.11 5.52
C ALA A 216 -11.42 -1.89 6.02
N GLY A 217 -11.68 -0.73 6.63
CA GLY A 217 -13.01 -0.34 7.08
C GLY A 217 -14.02 -0.25 5.94
N ASP A 218 -13.64 0.33 4.80
CA ASP A 218 -14.49 0.44 3.62
C ASP A 218 -14.83 -0.93 3.03
N ILE A 219 -13.85 -1.84 2.96
CA ILE A 219 -14.05 -3.24 2.51
C ILE A 219 -15.02 -3.97 3.45
N ILE A 220 -14.85 -3.85 4.76
CA ILE A 220 -15.76 -4.48 5.75
C ILE A 220 -17.16 -3.89 5.65
N MET A 221 -17.29 -2.58 5.48
CA MET A 221 -18.58 -1.92 5.30
C MET A 221 -19.27 -2.35 4.01
N ALA A 222 -18.51 -2.51 2.93
CA ALA A 222 -19.00 -3.05 1.66
C ALA A 222 -19.42 -4.53 1.81
N ALA A 223 -18.68 -5.32 2.59
CA ALA A 223 -19.11 -6.67 2.94
C ALA A 223 -20.45 -6.60 3.70
N ARG A 224 -20.56 -5.82 4.78
CA ARG A 224 -21.80 -5.66 5.56
C ARG A 224 -23.00 -5.15 4.77
N ALA A 225 -22.82 -4.51 3.62
CA ALA A 225 -23.92 -4.04 2.79
C ALA A 225 -24.92 -5.16 2.46
N HIS A 226 -24.45 -6.40 2.28
CA HIS A 226 -25.34 -7.54 2.00
C HIS A 226 -26.29 -7.89 3.16
N TRP A 227 -26.00 -7.47 4.40
CA TRP A 227 -26.91 -7.60 5.55
C TRP A 227 -28.07 -6.61 5.50
N PHE A 228 -27.93 -5.52 4.75
CA PHE A 228 -28.91 -4.44 4.66
C PHE A 228 -29.77 -4.50 3.39
N ASP A 229 -29.48 -5.40 2.45
CA ASP A 229 -30.25 -5.59 1.21
C ASP A 229 -31.63 -6.25 1.45
N ASP A 230 -31.89 -6.78 2.65
CA ASP A 230 -33.18 -7.39 3.04
C ASP A 230 -34.09 -6.46 3.90
N GLU A 231 -33.69 -5.20 4.17
CA GLU A 231 -34.60 -4.25 4.83
C GLU A 231 -35.57 -3.62 3.80
N PRO A 232 -36.90 -3.78 3.95
CA PRO A 232 -37.81 -2.91 3.22
C PRO A 232 -37.49 -1.47 3.63
N GLN A 233 -37.25 -0.59 2.65
CA GLN A 233 -37.14 0.85 2.87
C GLN A 233 -38.46 1.38 3.45
N ASP A 234 -38.64 1.27 4.77
CA ASP A 234 -39.65 2.03 5.51
C ASP A 234 -39.14 3.47 5.65
N SER A 235 -39.18 4.18 4.53
CA SER A 235 -39.22 5.63 4.50
C SER A 235 -40.62 6.06 4.98
N GLU A 236 -40.82 6.09 6.30
CA GLU A 236 -41.90 6.85 6.92
C GLU A 236 -41.29 8.04 7.67
N ALA A 237 -40.89 9.06 6.90
CA ALA A 237 -40.65 10.39 7.45
C ALA A 237 -41.99 10.95 7.95
N ALA A 238 -42.22 10.85 9.25
CA ALA A 238 -43.32 11.53 9.92
C ALA A 238 -43.22 13.05 9.68
N PRO A 239 -44.30 13.74 9.23
CA PRO A 239 -44.26 15.19 9.11
C PRO A 239 -44.28 15.79 10.52
N ALA A 240 -43.25 16.57 10.83
CA ALA A 240 -43.23 17.44 12.00
C ALA A 240 -44.28 18.55 11.80
N ASP A 241 -45.31 18.53 12.64
CA ASP A 241 -46.30 19.59 12.79
C ASP A 241 -45.61 20.82 13.44
N ASP A 242 -45.19 21.80 12.63
CA ASP A 242 -44.72 23.10 13.11
C ASP A 242 -45.91 24.06 13.22
N ALA A 243 -46.55 24.06 14.40
CA ALA A 243 -47.50 25.08 14.79
C ALA A 243 -46.74 26.33 15.28
N GLY A 244 -46.23 27.11 14.32
CA GLY A 244 -45.63 28.43 14.52
C GLY A 244 -46.69 29.52 14.72
N GLU A 245 -46.73 30.01 15.95
CA GLU A 245 -47.56 31.07 16.54
C GLU A 245 -47.61 32.37 15.71
N ALA A 246 -48.82 32.81 15.36
CA ALA A 246 -49.07 34.08 14.69
C ALA A 246 -48.88 35.26 15.65
N THR A 247 -47.93 36.15 15.36
CA THR A 247 -47.87 37.49 15.95
C THR A 247 -48.32 38.52 14.92
N THR A 248 -49.43 39.18 15.23
CA THR A 248 -50.06 40.27 14.48
C THR A 248 -49.38 41.60 14.83
N GLY A 249 -48.97 42.35 13.81
CA GLY A 249 -48.34 43.66 13.95
C GLY A 249 -48.61 44.56 12.75
N ASP A 250 -49.82 45.13 12.75
CA ASP A 250 -50.23 46.49 12.34
C ASP A 250 -49.69 47.16 11.05
N GLU A 251 -50.58 47.13 10.06
CA GLU A 251 -51.00 48.07 8.99
C GLU A 251 -50.23 49.34 8.51
N PRO A 252 -50.58 49.84 7.30
CA PRO A 252 -49.73 50.70 6.47
C PRO A 252 -50.10 52.19 6.49
N VAL A 253 -49.15 53.01 6.00
CA VAL A 253 -49.29 54.45 5.76
C VAL A 253 -50.20 54.73 4.57
N ALA A 254 -51.22 55.58 4.77
CA ALA A 254 -51.92 56.29 3.70
C ALA A 254 -52.27 57.73 4.10
N SER A 255 -51.79 58.66 3.26
CA SER A 255 -52.16 60.09 3.08
C SER A 255 -51.72 61.11 4.12
#